data_AF-A0A3R9LWZ0-F1
#
_entry.id   AF-A0A3R9LWZ0-F1
#
_cell.length_a   1.000
_cell.length_b   1.000
_cell.length_c   1.000
_cell.angle_alpha   90.00
_cell.angle_beta   90.00
_cell.angle_gamma   90.00
#
_symmetry.space_group_name_H-M   'P 1'
#
loop_
_entity.id
_entity.type
_entity.pdbx_description
1 polymer ?
#
loop_
_entity_poly.entity_id
_entity_poly.type
_entity_poly.pdbx_seq_one_letter_code
_entity_poly.pdbx_strand_id
1 'polypeptide(L)'
;MIGKNIKSLRKTHDLTQPEFARIIGISRNSLSRYENGTSSVSTELIDIICQKFNVSYVDIVGEDKMLNPVEDYELTLKIEIVKERGANLLSRLYRYQDSQGISIDDESNPWILMSDDLSDLIHTNIYLVETFDEIERYIGYLDGIERMLEISEKRMVA
;
A
#
# COMPACT_ATOMS: atom_id res chain seq x y z
N MET A 1 8.27 4.42 -15.23
CA MET A 1 8.33 3.20 -16.07
C MET A 1 7.20 3.14 -17.08
N ILE A 2 5.94 3.26 -16.67
CA ILE A 2 4.74 3.26 -17.54
C ILE A 2 4.91 4.11 -18.81
N GLY A 3 5.36 5.36 -18.67
CA GLY A 3 5.61 6.25 -19.82
C GLY A 3 6.57 5.70 -20.87
N LYS A 4 7.63 5.00 -20.43
CA LYS A 4 8.60 4.36 -21.34
C LYS A 4 7.95 3.18 -22.07
N ASN A 5 7.10 2.42 -21.39
CA ASN A 5 6.39 1.28 -21.98
C ASN A 5 5.37 1.75 -23.03
N ILE A 6 4.59 2.79 -22.72
CA ILE A 6 3.68 3.45 -23.68
C ILE A 6 4.47 3.95 -24.91
N LYS A 7 5.62 4.58 -24.69
CA LYS A 7 6.50 5.05 -25.76
C LYS A 7 7.05 3.91 -26.62
N SER A 8 7.37 2.79 -25.99
CA SER A 8 7.84 1.58 -26.67
C SER A 8 6.73 1.00 -27.55
N LEU A 9 5.54 0.79 -26.97
CA LEU A 9 4.35 0.31 -27.69
C LEU A 9 4.02 1.20 -28.90
N ARG A 10 4.02 2.52 -28.72
CA ARG A 10 3.78 3.43 -29.85
C ARG A 10 4.77 3.20 -30.99
N LYS A 11 6.06 3.02 -30.66
CA LYS A 11 7.11 2.80 -31.64
C LYS A 11 7.04 1.43 -32.30
N THR A 12 6.62 0.37 -31.60
CA THR A 12 6.45 -0.97 -32.20
C THR A 12 5.31 -1.01 -33.22
N HIS A 13 4.35 -0.08 -33.11
CA HIS A 13 3.29 0.13 -34.10
C HIS A 13 3.63 1.20 -35.15
N ASP A 14 4.88 1.70 -35.18
CA ASP A 14 5.34 2.74 -36.12
C ASP A 14 4.50 4.04 -36.12
N LEU A 15 3.89 4.38 -34.97
CA LEU A 15 3.02 5.55 -34.83
C LEU A 15 3.77 6.78 -34.33
N THR A 16 3.41 7.95 -34.88
CA THR A 16 3.81 9.24 -34.32
C THR A 16 3.01 9.55 -33.04
N GLN A 17 3.53 10.46 -32.20
CA GLN A 17 2.80 10.88 -30.99
C GLN A 17 1.39 11.44 -31.28
N PRO A 18 1.17 12.29 -32.31
CA PRO A 18 -0.19 12.73 -32.67
C PRO A 18 -1.13 11.59 -33.06
N GLU A 19 -0.64 10.59 -33.80
CA GLU A 19 -1.47 9.46 -34.26
C GLU A 19 -1.88 8.57 -33.09
N PHE A 20 -0.92 8.19 -32.25
CA PHE A 20 -1.19 7.38 -31.06
C PHE A 20 -2.14 8.09 -30.10
N ALA A 21 -1.92 9.39 -29.84
CA ALA A 21 -2.78 10.20 -28.99
C ALA A 21 -4.22 10.25 -29.52
N ARG A 22 -4.40 10.33 -30.85
CA ARG A 22 -5.72 10.31 -31.50
C ARG A 22 -6.44 8.98 -31.31
N ILE A 23 -5.72 7.85 -31.39
CA ILE A 23 -6.31 6.50 -31.23
C ILE A 23 -6.87 6.29 -29.82
N ILE A 24 -6.18 6.80 -28.80
CA ILE A 24 -6.56 6.66 -27.39
C ILE A 24 -7.36 7.85 -26.85
N GLY A 25 -7.71 8.83 -27.70
CA GLY A 25 -8.62 9.93 -27.35
C GLY A 25 -8.01 11.02 -26.47
N ILE A 26 -6.69 11.26 -26.52
CA ILE A 26 -6.02 12.32 -25.74
C ILE A 26 -5.30 13.35 -26.62
N SER A 27 -4.86 14.45 -26.01
CA SER A 27 -4.01 15.43 -26.70
C SER A 27 -2.57 14.90 -26.88
N ARG A 28 -1.90 15.31 -27.95
CA ARG A 28 -0.47 15.01 -28.15
C ARG A 28 0.40 15.51 -26.98
N ASN A 29 0.03 16.65 -26.39
CA ASN A 29 0.76 17.22 -25.26
C ASN A 29 0.62 16.33 -24.00
N SER A 30 -0.57 15.79 -23.76
CA SER A 30 -0.82 14.81 -22.68
C SER A 30 0.05 13.57 -22.89
N LEU A 31 0.04 12.99 -24.10
CA LEU A 31 0.87 11.83 -24.43
C LEU A 31 2.36 12.12 -24.20
N SER A 32 2.84 13.29 -24.63
CA SER A 32 4.24 13.66 -24.43
C SER A 32 4.62 13.75 -22.95
N ARG A 33 3.73 14.23 -22.08
CA ARG A 33 3.98 14.28 -20.63
C ARG A 33 4.05 12.87 -20.04
N TYR A 34 3.13 12.00 -20.45
CA TYR A 34 3.12 10.60 -20.01
C TYR A 34 4.38 9.86 -20.43
N GLU A 35 4.77 9.94 -21.71
CA GLU A 35 5.97 9.26 -22.23
C GLU A 35 7.27 9.73 -21.57
N ASN A 36 7.32 10.99 -21.13
CA ASN A 36 8.46 11.57 -20.44
C ASN A 36 8.38 11.41 -18.91
N GLY A 37 7.30 10.84 -18.38
CA GLY A 37 7.09 10.64 -16.95
C GLY A 37 6.83 11.92 -16.15
N THR A 38 6.45 13.02 -16.82
CA THR A 38 6.14 14.30 -16.14
C THR A 38 4.68 14.40 -15.69
N SER A 39 3.86 13.38 -15.98
CA SER A 39 2.50 13.24 -15.49
C SER A 39 2.15 11.76 -15.32
N SER A 40 1.33 11.45 -14.31
CA SER A 40 0.79 10.11 -14.10
C SER A 40 -0.27 9.79 -15.15
N VAL A 41 -0.38 8.50 -15.48
CA VAL A 41 -1.39 7.94 -16.39
C VAL A 41 -2.47 7.33 -15.52
N SER A 42 -3.75 7.63 -15.78
CA SER A 42 -4.83 7.02 -15.02
C SER A 42 -5.06 5.57 -15.46
N THR A 43 -5.67 4.76 -14.59
CA THR A 43 -6.04 3.37 -14.87
C THR A 43 -6.99 3.27 -16.05
N GLU A 44 -7.96 4.18 -16.17
CA GLU A 44 -8.91 4.18 -17.30
C GLU A 44 -8.21 4.39 -18.63
N LEU A 45 -7.18 5.25 -18.67
CA LEU A 45 -6.40 5.46 -19.89
C LEU A 45 -5.53 4.24 -20.23
N ILE A 46 -5.02 3.52 -19.22
CA ILE A 46 -4.31 2.26 -19.42
C ILE A 46 -5.25 1.21 -20.02
N ASP A 47 -6.49 1.11 -19.53
CA ASP A 47 -7.50 0.19 -20.07
C ASP A 47 -7.81 0.49 -21.54
N ILE A 48 -7.96 1.77 -21.90
CA ILE A 48 -8.16 2.20 -23.29
C ILE A 48 -6.97 1.77 -24.16
N ILE A 49 -5.74 1.94 -23.68
CA ILE A 49 -4.55 1.51 -24.41
C ILE A 49 -4.56 -0.01 -24.60
N CYS A 50 -4.84 -0.77 -23.56
CA CYS A 50 -4.91 -2.24 -23.61
C CYS A 50 -5.94 -2.71 -24.65
N GLN A 51 -7.13 -2.11 -24.64
CA GLN A 51 -8.20 -2.44 -25.60
C GLN A 51 -7.84 -2.06 -27.04
N LYS A 52 -7.26 -0.88 -27.26
CA LYS A 52 -6.97 -0.37 -28.61
C LYS A 52 -5.81 -1.10 -29.29
N PHE A 53 -4.81 -1.51 -28.51
CA PHE A 53 -3.60 -2.14 -29.03
C PHE A 53 -3.55 -3.65 -28.78
N ASN A 54 -4.60 -4.21 -28.16
CA ASN A 54 -4.69 -5.63 -27.81
C ASN A 54 -3.45 -6.12 -27.05
N VAL A 55 -3.06 -5.35 -26.03
CA VAL A 55 -1.95 -5.65 -25.13
C VAL A 55 -2.46 -5.88 -23.72
N SER A 56 -1.70 -6.62 -22.92
CA SER A 56 -2.04 -6.88 -21.52
C SER A 56 -1.69 -5.66 -20.65
N TYR A 57 -2.31 -5.60 -19.47
CA TYR A 57 -1.98 -4.57 -18.48
C TYR A 57 -0.50 -4.62 -18.06
N VAL A 58 0.07 -5.84 -18.01
CA VAL A 58 1.48 -6.09 -17.69
C VAL A 58 2.42 -5.45 -18.72
N ASP A 59 2.06 -5.47 -20.01
CA ASP A 59 2.86 -4.85 -21.07
C ASP A 59 2.98 -3.33 -20.91
N ILE A 60 1.98 -2.69 -20.28
CA ILE A 60 1.95 -1.24 -20.05
C ILE A 60 2.59 -0.89 -18.70
N VAL A 61 2.23 -1.61 -17.65
CA VAL A 61 2.61 -1.25 -16.28
C VAL A 61 3.98 -1.80 -15.88
N GLY A 62 4.40 -2.90 -16.51
CA GLY A 62 5.63 -3.65 -16.21
C GLY A 62 5.41 -4.70 -15.13
N GLU A 63 6.22 -5.76 -15.17
CA GLU A 63 6.25 -6.84 -14.17
C GLU A 63 6.62 -6.32 -12.76
N ASP A 64 7.45 -5.28 -12.67
CA ASP A 64 7.94 -4.68 -11.41
C ASP A 64 6.85 -4.16 -10.45
N LYS A 65 5.57 -4.17 -10.85
CA LYS A 65 4.44 -3.74 -10.01
C LYS A 65 3.47 -4.85 -9.62
N MET A 66 3.62 -6.05 -10.16
CA MET A 66 2.79 -7.20 -9.77
C MET A 66 3.67 -8.20 -9.07
N LEU A 67 3.34 -8.51 -7.82
CA LEU A 67 4.03 -9.56 -7.08
C LEU A 67 3.98 -10.85 -7.89
N ASN A 68 5.14 -11.47 -8.09
CA ASN A 68 5.15 -12.82 -8.65
C ASN A 68 4.57 -13.81 -7.61
N PRO A 69 4.20 -15.05 -7.99
CA PRO A 69 3.58 -16.00 -7.06
C PRO A 69 4.40 -16.32 -5.80
N VAL A 70 5.73 -16.19 -5.87
CA VAL A 70 6.61 -16.36 -4.70
C VAL A 70 6.55 -15.13 -3.79
N GLU A 71 6.64 -13.93 -4.37
CA GLU A 71 6.53 -12.67 -3.63
C GLU A 71 5.15 -12.49 -2.99
N ASP A 72 4.08 -12.92 -3.66
CA ASP A 72 2.70 -12.89 -3.13
C ASP A 72 2.55 -13.81 -1.91
N TYR A 73 3.14 -15.01 -1.99
CA TYR A 73 3.19 -15.93 -0.86
C TYR A 73 4.04 -15.38 0.29
N GLU A 74 5.20 -14.77 0.01
CA GLU A 74 6.03 -14.11 1.01
C GLU A 74 5.30 -12.95 1.69
N LEU A 75 4.56 -12.14 0.92
CA LEU A 75 3.75 -11.06 1.46
C LEU A 75 2.67 -11.60 2.40
N THR A 76 1.99 -12.67 1.99
CA THR A 76 0.97 -13.35 2.80
C THR A 76 1.55 -13.83 4.14
N LEU A 77 2.74 -14.45 4.13
CA LEU A 77 3.42 -14.87 5.36
C LEU A 77 3.79 -13.68 6.25
N LYS A 78 4.27 -12.57 5.67
CA LYS A 78 4.58 -11.37 6.44
C LYS A 78 3.32 -10.75 7.07
N ILE A 79 2.21 -10.69 6.33
CA ILE A 79 0.90 -10.25 6.85
C ILE A 79 0.52 -11.07 8.08
N GLU A 80 0.64 -12.38 8.00
CA GLU A 80 0.29 -13.28 9.11
C GLU A 80 1.17 -13.04 10.35
N ILE A 81 2.48 -12.88 10.17
CA ILE A 81 3.43 -12.56 11.25
C ILE A 81 3.09 -11.22 11.91
N VAL A 82 2.82 -10.18 11.11
CA VAL A 82 2.50 -8.84 11.62
C VAL A 82 1.17 -8.85 12.36
N LYS A 83 0.17 -9.56 11.83
CA LYS A 83 -1.13 -9.72 12.49
C LYS A 83 -0.99 -10.39 13.85
N GLU A 84 -0.26 -11.50 13.92
CA GLU A 84 -0.04 -12.25 15.17
C GLU A 84 0.69 -11.39 16.21
N ARG A 85 1.71 -10.64 15.78
CA ARG A 85 2.42 -9.69 16.64
C ARG A 85 1.49 -8.56 17.11
N GLY A 86 0.67 -8.01 16.22
CA GLY A 86 -0.30 -6.97 16.53
C GLY A 86 -1.33 -7.41 17.57
N ALA A 87 -1.87 -8.62 17.44
CA ALA A 87 -2.82 -9.19 18.41
C ALA A 87 -2.20 -9.35 19.81
N ASN A 88 -0.93 -9.77 19.88
CA ASN A 88 -0.19 -9.87 21.14
C ASN A 88 0.05 -8.49 21.78
N LEU A 89 0.39 -7.48 20.99
CA LEU A 89 0.55 -6.10 21.47
C LEU A 89 -0.78 -5.49 21.91
N LEU A 90 -1.86 -5.73 21.18
CA LEU A 90 -3.21 -5.27 21.56
C LEU A 90 -3.63 -5.87 22.90
N SER A 91 -3.36 -7.17 23.10
CA SER A 91 -3.59 -7.83 24.39
C SER A 91 -2.77 -7.22 25.53
N ARG A 92 -1.54 -6.75 25.26
CA ARG A 92 -0.72 -6.03 26.24
C ARG A 92 -1.28 -4.63 26.54
N LEU A 93 -1.73 -3.90 25.51
CA LEU A 93 -2.38 -2.60 25.68
C LEU A 93 -3.61 -2.70 26.58
N TYR A 94 -4.50 -3.66 26.35
CA TYR A 94 -5.68 -3.85 27.19
C TYR A 94 -5.32 -4.11 28.65
N ARG A 95 -4.35 -5.00 28.92
CA ARG A 95 -3.87 -5.23 30.30
C ARG A 95 -3.29 -3.97 30.94
N TYR A 96 -2.58 -3.15 30.16
CA TYR A 96 -2.06 -1.89 30.66
C TYR A 96 -3.20 -0.91 30.98
N GLN A 97 -4.16 -0.74 30.08
CA GLN A 97 -5.33 0.12 30.28
C GLN A 97 -6.13 -0.28 31.53
N ASP A 98 -6.39 -1.58 31.69
CA ASP A 98 -7.05 -2.15 32.88
C ASP A 98 -6.29 -1.79 34.16
N SER A 99 -4.96 -1.92 34.13
CA SER A 99 -4.11 -1.60 35.29
C SER A 99 -4.09 -0.11 35.65
N GLN A 100 -4.34 0.76 34.68
CA GLN A 100 -4.45 2.20 34.87
C GLN A 100 -5.89 2.63 35.19
N GLY A 101 -6.86 1.70 35.17
CA GLY A 101 -8.28 1.99 35.34
C GLY A 101 -8.86 2.89 34.25
N ILE A 102 -8.32 2.81 33.02
CA ILE A 102 -8.80 3.59 31.88
C ILE A 102 -10.12 2.96 31.40
N SER A 103 -11.14 3.79 31.21
CA SER A 103 -12.43 3.34 30.69
C SER A 103 -12.32 2.99 29.21
N ILE A 104 -12.95 1.90 28.79
CA ILE A 104 -12.89 1.40 27.40
C ILE A 104 -13.54 2.41 26.42
N ASP A 105 -14.49 3.20 26.89
CA ASP A 105 -15.23 4.21 26.12
C ASP A 105 -14.63 5.63 26.23
N ASP A 106 -13.47 5.79 26.87
CA ASP A 106 -12.77 7.07 26.92
C ASP A 106 -11.99 7.33 25.63
N GLU A 107 -12.70 7.65 24.55
CA GLU A 107 -12.13 8.00 23.24
C GLU A 107 -11.21 9.24 23.29
N SER A 108 -11.23 10.01 24.39
CA SER A 108 -10.29 11.11 24.60
C SER A 108 -8.92 10.65 25.09
N ASN A 109 -8.83 9.41 25.57
CA ASN A 109 -7.61 8.83 26.12
C ASN A 109 -6.68 8.35 24.99
N PRO A 110 -5.40 8.79 24.96
CA PRO A 110 -4.46 8.36 23.94
C PRO A 110 -4.25 6.84 23.89
N TRP A 111 -4.38 6.13 25.02
CA TRP A 111 -4.23 4.68 25.04
C TRP A 111 -5.40 3.97 24.38
N ILE A 112 -6.62 4.50 24.49
CA ILE A 112 -7.81 3.97 23.82
C ILE A 112 -7.69 4.19 22.31
N LEU A 113 -7.32 5.40 21.89
CA LEU A 113 -7.06 5.69 20.47
C LEU A 113 -6.01 4.74 19.87
N MET A 114 -4.91 4.47 20.60
CA MET A 114 -3.89 3.52 20.15
C MET A 114 -4.40 2.08 20.06
N SER A 115 -5.24 1.63 21.00
CA SER A 115 -5.81 0.27 20.93
C SER A 115 -6.83 0.14 19.82
N ASP A 116 -7.62 1.18 19.56
CA ASP A 116 -8.61 1.20 18.48
C ASP A 116 -7.92 1.20 17.12
N ASP A 117 -6.93 2.08 16.93
CA ASP A 117 -6.12 2.12 15.70
C ASP A 117 -5.43 0.76 15.44
N LEU A 118 -4.85 0.15 16.47
CA LEU A 118 -4.22 -1.16 16.35
C LEU A 118 -5.24 -2.27 16.06
N SER A 119 -6.41 -2.21 16.69
CA SER A 119 -7.53 -3.13 16.46
C SER A 119 -8.00 -3.08 15.00
N ASP A 120 -8.22 -1.88 14.47
CA ASP A 120 -8.62 -1.67 13.07
C ASP A 120 -7.56 -2.17 12.08
N LEU A 121 -6.29 -1.96 12.42
CA LEU A 121 -5.17 -2.49 11.65
C LEU A 121 -5.23 -4.02 11.56
N ILE A 122 -5.31 -4.72 12.69
CA ILE A 122 -5.24 -6.19 12.72
C ILE A 122 -6.50 -6.88 12.18
N HIS A 123 -7.66 -6.22 12.28
CA HIS A 123 -8.95 -6.80 11.88
C HIS A 123 -9.35 -6.46 10.44
N THR A 124 -8.87 -5.35 9.90
CA THR A 124 -9.31 -4.88 8.57
C THR A 124 -8.14 -4.49 7.69
N ASN A 125 -7.34 -3.49 8.08
CA ASN A 125 -6.41 -2.85 7.14
C ASN A 125 -5.27 -3.78 6.68
N ILE A 126 -4.83 -4.70 7.55
CA ILE A 126 -3.73 -5.63 7.24
C ILE A 126 -4.04 -6.58 6.09
N TYR A 127 -5.31 -6.86 5.82
CA TYR A 127 -5.73 -7.73 4.70
C TYR A 127 -5.84 -6.98 3.36
N LEU A 128 -5.74 -5.65 3.39
CA LEU A 128 -5.78 -4.79 2.20
C LEU A 128 -4.37 -4.44 1.70
N VAL A 129 -3.33 -5.00 2.32
CA VAL A 129 -1.95 -4.71 1.97
C VAL A 129 -1.57 -5.39 0.67
N GLU A 130 -1.09 -4.60 -0.29
CA GLU A 130 -0.68 -5.08 -1.62
C GLU A 130 0.83 -4.97 -1.85
N THR A 131 1.56 -4.34 -0.92
CA THR A 131 2.99 -4.05 -1.09
C THR A 131 3.82 -4.37 0.15
N PHE A 132 5.10 -4.71 -0.06
CA PHE A 132 6.05 -4.89 1.04
C PHE A 132 6.29 -3.60 1.83
N ASP A 133 6.30 -2.44 1.17
CA ASP A 133 6.53 -1.15 1.84
C ASP A 133 5.41 -0.83 2.86
N GLU A 134 4.16 -1.19 2.56
CA GLU A 134 3.05 -1.05 3.50
C GLU A 134 3.21 -1.94 4.73
N ILE A 135 3.69 -3.18 4.54
CA ILE A 135 4.02 -4.07 5.65
C ILE A 135 5.13 -3.50 6.52
N GLU A 136 6.21 -3.01 5.93
CA GLU A 136 7.32 -2.44 6.71
C GLU A 136 6.87 -1.21 7.51
N ARG A 137 5.93 -0.41 6.97
CA ARG A 137 5.28 0.67 7.74
C ARG A 137 4.51 0.15 8.94
N TYR A 138 3.75 -0.93 8.80
CA TYR A 138 3.04 -1.54 9.92
C TYR A 138 3.98 -2.14 10.96
N ILE A 139 5.07 -2.78 10.53
CA ILE A 139 6.12 -3.24 11.44
C ILE A 139 6.68 -2.08 12.26
N GLY A 140 7.03 -0.96 11.62
CA GLY A 140 7.53 0.22 12.32
C GLY A 140 6.51 0.85 13.28
N TYR A 141 5.22 0.81 12.93
CA TYR A 141 4.14 1.23 13.82
C TYR A 141 4.05 0.34 15.06
N LEU A 142 4.07 -0.99 14.89
CA LEU A 142 4.07 -1.95 16.00
C LEU A 142 5.31 -1.78 16.90
N ASP A 143 6.48 -1.55 16.32
CA ASP A 143 7.70 -1.27 17.08
C ASP A 143 7.55 -0.01 17.96
N GLY A 144 6.84 1.01 17.44
CA GLY A 144 6.52 2.23 18.18
C GLY A 144 5.66 1.95 19.40
N ILE A 145 4.57 1.20 19.21
CA ILE A 145 3.66 0.79 20.29
C ILE A 145 4.42 -0.02 21.35
N GLU A 146 5.21 -1.00 20.93
CA GLU A 146 5.94 -1.88 21.83
C GLU A 146 6.92 -1.10 22.71
N ARG A 147 7.69 -0.17 22.13
CA ARG A 147 8.60 0.69 22.91
C ARG A 147 7.85 1.55 23.94
N MET A 148 6.70 2.10 23.57
CA MET A 148 5.88 2.91 24.49
C MET A 148 5.34 2.08 25.65
N LEU A 149 4.87 0.85 25.36
CA LEU A 149 4.42 -0.10 26.37
C LEU A 149 5.56 -0.47 27.32
N GLU A 150 6.72 -0.85 26.82
CA GLU A 150 7.86 -1.24 27.67
C GLU A 150 8.28 -0.14 28.65
N ILE A 151 8.29 1.11 28.21
CA ILE A 151 8.62 2.26 29.06
C ILE A 151 7.53 2.45 30.13
N SER A 152 6.27 2.31 29.74
CA SER A 152 5.11 2.53 30.61
C SER A 152 4.98 1.42 31.67
N GLU A 153 5.17 0.17 31.27
CA GLU A 153 5.21 -1.00 32.15
C GLU A 153 6.36 -0.89 33.16
N LYS A 154 7.56 -0.48 32.75
CA LYS A 154 8.71 -0.28 33.65
C LYS A 154 8.45 0.79 34.72
N ARG A 155 7.70 1.84 34.39
CA ARG A 155 7.32 2.90 35.35
C ARG A 155 6.32 2.43 36.41
N MET A 156 5.57 1.36 36.15
CA MET A 156 4.65 0.80 37.15
C MET A 156 5.35 -0.06 38.20
N VAL A 157 6.52 -0.62 37.87
CA VAL A 157 7.28 -1.52 38.74
C VAL A 157 8.29 -0.75 39.62
N ALA A 158 8.58 0.50 39.28
CA ALA A 158 9.50 1.39 40.00
C ALA A 158 8.78 2.23 41.05
#